data_AF-A0A0A1UB84-F1
#
_entry.id   AF-A0A0A1UB84-F1
#
_cell.length_a   1.000
_cell.length_b   1.000
_cell.length_c   1.000
_cell.angle_alpha   90.00
_cell.angle_beta   90.00
_cell.angle_gamma   90.00
#
_symmetry.space_group_name_H-M   'P 1'
#
loop_
_entity.id
_entity.type
_entity.pdbx_description
1 polymer ?
#
loop_
_entity_poly.entity_id
_entity_poly.type
_entity_poly.pdbx_seq_one_letter_code
_entity_poly.pdbx_strand_id
1 'polypeptide(L)'
;MSRLYSYHLMIISKYFKTIEDFIHLEFVSKKFEDNMAKFHYNPIPLTIKTRKYFPHLQTICLYSVEDEIFDDDEVFSRSVEFVVSTSVALQNRNANITYKNVHFTEKDSEKYVDIPHNAHIKVVEKVPNSPVPTFSSSQLKHIIIPEGVTEITNRAFPTNYDGTISLPKSLIKLGKETLHYIEVTTLTLPTNLLFIGNNCFNGAALEKIEIPESVISLGDNCFKHCEDLEEVILSQRFLNDKKRLGLGKFTTQAINNDRVTLTRKVLHYE
;
A
#
# COMPACT_ATOMS: atom_id res chain seq x y z
N MET A 1 10.14 32.07 23.18
CA MET A 1 10.70 31.13 22.18
C MET A 1 10.65 29.74 22.76
N SER A 2 9.98 28.79 22.11
CA SER A 2 9.97 27.38 22.54
C SER A 2 11.38 26.82 22.49
N ARG A 3 11.81 26.14 23.56
CA ARG A 3 13.16 25.55 23.63
C ARG A 3 13.19 24.26 22.80
N LEU A 4 14.06 24.21 21.80
CA LEU A 4 14.26 23.00 20.99
C LEU A 4 14.99 21.93 21.84
N TYR A 5 14.34 20.84 22.24
CA TYR A 5 14.95 19.72 22.96
C TYR A 5 15.73 18.77 22.03
N SER A 6 16.62 17.96 22.61
CA SER A 6 17.43 16.97 21.88
C SER A 6 16.58 15.99 21.06
N TYR A 7 15.42 15.57 21.57
CA TYR A 7 14.50 14.69 20.85
C TYR A 7 13.88 15.34 19.60
N HIS A 8 13.61 16.66 19.63
CA HIS A 8 13.14 17.36 18.43
C HIS A 8 14.19 17.34 17.32
N LEU A 9 15.47 17.42 17.68
CA LEU A 9 16.55 17.32 16.70
C LEU A 9 16.75 15.93 16.16
N MET A 10 16.57 14.89 16.99
CA MET A 10 16.53 13.53 16.48
C MET A 10 15.47 13.40 15.37
N ILE A 11 14.26 13.92 15.58
CA ILE A 11 13.19 13.93 14.56
C ILE A 11 13.60 14.71 13.31
N ILE A 12 14.15 15.92 13.47
CA ILE A 12 14.56 16.76 12.34
C ILE A 12 15.70 16.10 11.55
N SER A 13 16.67 15.49 12.24
CA SER A 13 17.82 14.85 11.62
C SER A 13 17.45 13.63 10.78
N LYS A 14 16.24 13.07 10.92
CA LYS A 14 15.71 12.04 9.99
C LYS A 14 15.63 12.51 8.54
N TYR A 15 15.62 13.82 8.30
CA TYR A 15 15.52 14.43 6.98
C TYR A 15 16.88 14.86 6.41
N PHE A 16 17.98 14.60 7.13
CA PHE A 16 19.33 14.83 6.64
C PHE A 16 19.66 13.86 5.52
N LYS A 17 20.59 14.27 4.64
CA LYS A 17 20.89 13.51 3.42
C LYS A 17 22.25 12.83 3.48
N THR A 18 23.15 13.36 4.30
CA THR A 18 24.55 12.94 4.35
C THR A 18 25.01 12.76 5.77
N ILE A 19 26.07 11.97 5.96
CA ILE A 19 26.70 11.82 7.27
C ILE A 19 27.28 13.15 7.78
N GLU A 20 27.71 14.02 6.86
CA GLU A 20 28.25 15.34 7.19
C GLU A 20 27.21 16.22 7.88
N ASP A 21 25.94 16.14 7.48
CA ASP A 21 24.84 16.85 8.15
C ASP A 21 24.74 16.46 9.64
N PHE A 22 24.88 15.17 9.95
CA PHE A 22 24.86 14.68 11.33
C PHE A 22 26.10 15.11 12.12
N ILE A 23 27.28 14.98 11.51
CA ILE A 23 28.54 15.39 12.12
C ILE A 23 28.50 16.89 12.44
N HIS A 24 28.09 17.72 11.49
CA HIS A 24 27.94 19.16 11.69
C HIS A 24 26.96 19.46 12.82
N LEU A 25 25.83 18.74 12.91
CA LEU A 25 24.86 18.93 13.99
C LEU A 25 25.49 18.70 15.38
N GLU A 26 26.30 17.65 15.54
CA GLU A 26 26.94 17.34 16.82
C GLU A 26 28.00 18.38 17.22
N PHE A 27 28.69 18.97 16.23
CA PHE A 27 29.67 20.03 16.48
C PHE A 27 29.07 21.42 16.74
N VAL A 28 27.80 21.65 16.38
CA VAL A 28 27.13 22.95 16.59
C VAL A 28 26.89 23.25 18.07
N SER A 29 26.55 22.23 18.88
CA SER A 29 26.28 22.42 20.30
C SER A 29 26.39 21.12 21.09
N LYS A 30 27.00 21.17 22.29
CA LYS A 30 26.99 20.08 23.28
C LYS A 30 25.60 19.56 23.62
N LYS A 31 24.56 20.38 23.45
CA LYS A 31 23.17 19.96 23.66
C LYS A 31 22.71 18.88 22.67
N PHE A 32 23.37 18.81 21.51
CA PHE A 32 23.04 17.91 20.40
C PHE A 32 24.05 16.78 20.26
N GLU A 33 24.99 16.69 21.21
CA GLU A 33 25.89 15.56 21.37
C GLU A 33 25.08 14.26 21.50
N ASP A 34 25.69 13.17 21.03
CA ASP A 34 25.09 11.84 20.96
C ASP A 34 23.76 11.83 20.21
N ASN A 35 23.57 12.65 19.17
CA ASN A 35 22.34 12.61 18.38
C ASN A 35 22.26 11.32 17.58
N MET A 36 23.37 10.90 16.96
CA MET A 36 23.42 9.67 16.17
C MET A 36 23.22 8.42 17.03
N ALA A 37 23.67 8.42 18.29
CA ALA A 37 23.45 7.32 19.23
C ALA A 37 21.97 7.08 19.58
N LYS A 38 21.07 8.06 19.37
CA LYS A 38 19.63 7.92 19.66
C LYS A 38 18.88 7.10 18.61
N PHE A 39 19.52 6.79 17.49
CA PHE A 39 18.90 6.05 16.40
C PHE A 39 19.07 4.55 16.58
N HIS A 40 17.96 3.82 16.41
CA HIS A 40 17.94 2.35 16.34
C HIS A 40 17.85 1.82 14.90
N TYR A 41 17.87 2.73 13.92
CA TYR A 41 17.95 2.45 12.49
C TYR A 41 18.78 3.54 11.81
N ASN A 42 19.48 3.22 10.73
CA ASN A 42 20.25 4.23 10.00
C ASN A 42 19.29 5.10 9.16
N PRO A 43 19.26 6.43 9.35
CA PRO A 43 18.38 7.33 8.59
C PRO A 43 18.90 7.63 7.17
N ILE A 44 20.16 7.28 6.90
CA ILE A 44 20.87 7.47 5.63
C ILE A 44 21.68 6.19 5.33
N PRO A 45 22.08 5.96 4.07
CA PRO A 45 23.05 4.92 3.73
C PRO A 45 24.33 5.04 4.56
N LEU A 46 24.83 3.92 5.06
CA LEU A 46 26.08 3.86 5.81
C LEU A 46 27.13 3.04 5.04
N THR A 47 28.38 3.26 5.43
CA THR A 47 29.55 2.48 5.00
C THR A 47 30.20 1.86 6.25
N ILE A 48 31.11 0.91 6.09
CA ILE A 48 31.89 0.34 7.21
C ILE A 48 32.52 1.46 8.04
N LYS A 49 32.96 2.54 7.39
CA LYS A 49 33.60 3.69 8.05
C LYS A 49 32.64 4.56 8.85
N THR A 50 31.39 4.69 8.39
CA THR A 50 30.39 5.59 9.01
C THR A 50 29.46 4.85 9.98
N ARG A 51 29.39 3.51 9.92
CA ARG A 51 28.61 2.66 10.85
C ARG A 51 28.91 2.93 12.32
N LYS A 52 30.17 3.20 12.66
CA LYS A 52 30.60 3.48 14.04
C LYS A 52 29.92 4.69 14.68
N TYR A 53 29.39 5.61 13.88
CA TYR A 53 28.71 6.80 14.40
C TYR A 53 27.30 6.52 14.92
N PHE A 54 26.70 5.39 14.54
CA PHE A 54 25.38 4.95 14.99
C PHE A 54 25.52 3.70 15.86
N PRO A 55 25.94 3.81 17.13
CA PRO A 55 26.31 2.65 17.95
C PRO A 55 25.15 1.73 18.35
N HIS A 56 23.88 2.16 18.27
CA HIS A 56 22.75 1.40 18.81
C HIS A 56 21.76 0.91 17.74
N LEU A 57 22.26 0.65 16.53
CA LEU A 57 21.42 0.15 15.43
C LEU A 57 20.90 -1.25 15.73
N GLN A 58 19.58 -1.41 15.68
CA GLN A 58 18.89 -2.70 15.76
C GLN A 58 18.30 -3.12 14.40
N THR A 59 18.06 -2.14 13.53
CA THR A 59 17.58 -2.33 12.15
C THR A 59 18.51 -1.64 11.18
N ILE A 60 18.93 -2.33 10.11
CA ILE A 60 19.63 -1.70 8.99
C ILE A 60 18.65 -1.43 7.85
N CYS A 61 18.46 -0.15 7.51
CA CYS A 61 17.74 0.31 6.34
C CYS A 61 18.66 0.35 5.11
N LEU A 62 18.29 -0.38 4.07
CA LEU A 62 18.97 -0.40 2.76
C LEU A 62 18.14 0.42 1.77
N TYR A 63 18.71 1.49 1.25
CA TYR A 63 18.08 2.46 0.36
C TYR A 63 18.42 2.25 -1.12
N SER A 64 19.44 1.44 -1.42
CA SER A 64 19.73 0.96 -2.77
C SER A 64 20.41 -0.42 -2.76
N VAL A 65 20.60 -1.01 -3.94
CA VAL A 65 21.30 -2.31 -4.08
C VAL A 65 22.81 -2.20 -3.84
N GLU A 66 23.35 -0.99 -3.90
CA GLU A 66 24.76 -0.67 -3.69
C GLU A 66 25.10 -0.40 -2.21
N ASP A 67 24.09 -0.30 -1.34
CA ASP A 67 24.33 -0.06 0.08
C ASP A 67 25.14 -1.20 0.71
N GLU A 68 26.16 -0.82 1.49
CA GLU A 68 27.01 -1.79 2.15
C GLU A 68 26.22 -2.56 3.22
N ILE A 69 26.36 -3.89 3.21
CA ILE A 69 25.79 -4.77 4.22
C ILE A 69 26.86 -5.05 5.27
N PHE A 70 26.51 -4.82 6.53
CA PHE A 70 27.36 -5.17 7.66
C PHE A 70 26.74 -6.37 8.39
N ASP A 71 27.59 -7.34 8.74
CA ASP A 71 27.25 -8.39 9.70
C ASP A 71 27.81 -7.98 11.05
N ASP A 72 26.89 -7.61 11.93
CA ASP A 72 27.13 -7.16 13.29
C ASP A 72 26.12 -7.89 14.18
N ASP A 73 26.61 -8.53 15.24
CA ASP A 73 25.81 -9.30 16.19
C ASP A 73 24.72 -8.45 16.90
N GLU A 74 24.84 -7.11 16.89
CA GLU A 74 23.88 -6.16 17.46
C GLU A 74 22.71 -5.81 16.52
N VAL A 75 22.80 -6.12 15.22
CA VAL A 75 21.74 -5.85 14.24
C VAL A 75 20.81 -7.06 14.10
N PHE A 76 19.60 -6.93 14.61
CA PHE A 76 18.63 -8.03 14.62
C PHE A 76 17.74 -8.09 13.38
N SER A 77 17.66 -7.01 12.60
CA SER A 77 16.80 -6.96 11.41
C SER A 77 17.29 -6.01 10.31
N ARG A 78 16.78 -6.19 9.10
CA ARG A 78 17.07 -5.40 7.91
C ARG A 78 15.75 -4.94 7.27
N SER A 79 15.70 -3.69 6.83
CA SER A 79 14.58 -3.10 6.10
C SER A 79 15.06 -2.66 4.72
N VAL A 80 14.51 -3.27 3.66
CA VAL A 80 14.82 -2.92 2.27
C VAL A 80 13.85 -1.85 1.81
N GLU A 81 14.34 -0.61 1.71
CA GLU A 81 13.58 0.61 1.44
C GLU A 81 13.50 0.94 -0.06
N PHE A 82 14.24 0.24 -0.93
CA PHE A 82 14.14 0.35 -2.39
C PHE A 82 13.19 -0.69 -3.00
N VAL A 83 12.95 -0.58 -4.31
CA VAL A 83 12.07 -1.49 -5.06
C VAL A 83 12.82 -2.76 -5.45
N VAL A 84 12.29 -3.93 -5.07
CA VAL A 84 12.80 -5.26 -5.47
C VAL A 84 11.74 -6.05 -6.22
N SER A 85 12.12 -7.01 -7.07
CA SER A 85 11.14 -7.91 -7.70
C SER A 85 10.60 -8.95 -6.71
N THR A 86 9.41 -9.48 -6.97
CA THR A 86 8.82 -10.59 -6.19
C THR A 86 9.77 -11.78 -6.08
N SER A 87 10.41 -12.17 -7.18
CA SER A 87 11.38 -13.27 -7.19
C SER A 87 12.54 -13.07 -6.20
N VAL A 88 13.12 -11.87 -6.14
CA VAL A 88 14.22 -11.54 -5.23
C VAL A 88 13.77 -11.60 -3.78
N ALA A 89 12.61 -11.02 -3.47
CA ALA A 89 12.05 -11.03 -2.12
C ALA A 89 11.71 -12.47 -1.65
N LEU A 90 11.23 -13.33 -2.54
CA LEU A 90 10.92 -14.72 -2.24
C LEU A 90 12.17 -15.59 -2.06
N GLN A 91 13.16 -15.46 -2.94
CA GLN A 91 14.41 -16.23 -2.86
C GLN A 91 15.22 -15.90 -1.61
N ASN A 92 15.14 -14.67 -1.11
CA ASN A 92 15.90 -14.18 0.04
C ASN A 92 15.03 -14.05 1.30
N ARG A 93 13.93 -14.83 1.39
CA ARG A 93 13.01 -14.77 2.52
C ARG A 93 13.73 -15.14 3.82
N ASN A 94 13.72 -14.21 4.77
CA ASN A 94 14.30 -14.38 6.09
C ASN A 94 13.45 -13.63 7.12
N ALA A 95 13.22 -14.19 8.30
CA ALA A 95 12.42 -13.55 9.37
C ALA A 95 12.99 -12.19 9.81
N ASN A 96 14.29 -11.98 9.60
CA ASN A 96 15.00 -10.76 9.98
C ASN A 96 15.06 -9.74 8.83
N ILE A 97 14.43 -10.00 7.67
CA ILE A 97 14.42 -9.08 6.52
C ILE A 97 13.00 -8.65 6.21
N THR A 98 12.80 -7.33 6.13
CA THR A 98 11.54 -6.69 5.78
C THR A 98 11.71 -5.95 4.45
N TYR A 99 10.97 -6.33 3.41
CA TYR A 99 10.96 -5.60 2.14
C TYR A 99 9.83 -4.58 2.15
N LYS A 100 10.10 -3.28 2.00
CA LYS A 100 9.10 -2.20 2.03
C LYS A 100 8.43 -1.93 0.68
N ASN A 101 9.10 -2.29 -0.42
CA ASN A 101 8.58 -2.10 -1.77
C ASN A 101 8.93 -3.32 -2.66
N VAL A 102 8.02 -4.29 -2.77
CA VAL A 102 8.19 -5.39 -3.72
C VAL A 102 7.32 -5.17 -4.95
N HIS A 103 7.94 -5.06 -6.12
CA HIS A 103 7.31 -4.98 -7.44
C HIS A 103 6.78 -6.36 -7.86
N PHE A 104 5.46 -6.46 -7.99
CA PHE A 104 4.75 -7.65 -8.42
C PHE A 104 4.28 -7.53 -9.86
N THR A 105 4.63 -8.50 -10.70
CA THR A 105 4.32 -8.53 -12.14
C THR A 105 3.38 -9.67 -12.50
N GLU A 106 2.78 -9.62 -13.69
CA GLU A 106 1.95 -10.70 -14.25
C GLU A 106 2.65 -12.07 -14.23
N LYS A 107 3.94 -12.13 -14.62
CA LYS A 107 4.76 -13.36 -14.58
C LYS A 107 4.93 -13.93 -13.17
N ASP A 108 4.87 -13.09 -12.14
CA ASP A 108 4.93 -13.54 -10.75
C ASP A 108 3.63 -14.23 -10.33
N SER A 109 2.49 -13.81 -10.87
CA SER A 109 1.18 -14.42 -10.60
C SER A 109 1.04 -15.84 -11.20
N GLU A 110 1.64 -16.08 -12.37
CA GLU A 110 1.68 -17.41 -13.00
C GLU A 110 2.61 -18.38 -12.25
N LYS A 111 3.60 -17.85 -11.53
CA LYS A 111 4.68 -18.63 -10.91
C LYS A 111 4.49 -18.87 -9.41
N TYR A 112 3.89 -17.92 -8.70
CA TYR A 112 3.74 -17.95 -7.24
C TYR A 112 2.25 -17.94 -6.89
N VAL A 113 1.62 -19.10 -6.98
CA VAL A 113 0.19 -19.36 -6.69
C VAL A 113 -0.16 -19.08 -5.21
N ASP A 114 0.84 -19.09 -4.33
CA ASP A 114 0.74 -18.72 -2.91
C ASP A 114 1.75 -17.61 -2.60
N ILE A 115 1.29 -16.35 -2.52
CA ILE A 115 2.15 -15.23 -2.12
C ILE A 115 2.31 -15.26 -0.59
N PRO A 116 3.54 -15.40 -0.05
CA PRO A 116 3.74 -15.60 1.38
C PRO A 116 3.52 -14.32 2.19
N HIS A 117 2.90 -14.53 3.35
CA HIS A 117 2.44 -13.66 4.43
C HIS A 117 3.38 -12.55 4.97
N ASN A 118 4.56 -12.28 4.40
CA ASN A 118 5.61 -11.45 5.03
C ASN A 118 6.32 -10.45 4.10
N ALA A 119 5.83 -10.21 2.87
CA ALA A 119 6.42 -9.19 2.00
C ALA A 119 5.53 -7.94 1.98
N HIS A 120 6.08 -6.75 2.30
CA HIS A 120 5.38 -5.51 1.95
C HIS A 120 5.47 -5.34 0.42
N ILE A 121 4.56 -5.99 -0.29
CA ILE A 121 4.45 -5.84 -1.72
C ILE A 121 3.84 -4.46 -1.99
N LYS A 122 4.59 -3.61 -2.69
CA LYS A 122 3.99 -2.42 -3.32
C LYS A 122 3.90 -2.78 -4.78
N VAL A 123 2.69 -3.03 -5.27
CA VAL A 123 2.51 -3.09 -6.72
C VAL A 123 2.85 -1.68 -7.22
N VAL A 124 3.99 -1.51 -7.89
CA VAL A 124 4.44 -0.22 -8.43
C VAL A 124 4.48 -0.35 -9.93
N GLU A 125 3.49 0.19 -10.64
CA GLU A 125 3.70 0.57 -12.03
C GLU A 125 3.92 2.08 -12.17
N LYS A 126 5.17 2.44 -12.42
CA LYS A 126 5.51 3.39 -13.49
C LYS A 126 6.98 3.19 -13.91
N VAL A 127 7.21 2.35 -14.92
CA VAL A 127 8.40 2.49 -15.79
C VAL A 127 7.99 3.35 -16.98
N PRO A 128 8.67 4.46 -17.30
CA PRO A 128 8.41 5.18 -18.54
C PRO A 128 8.76 4.27 -19.72
N ASN A 129 7.78 3.99 -20.60
CA ASN A 129 7.94 3.36 -21.94
C ASN A 129 7.99 1.83 -22.05
N SER A 130 7.25 1.05 -21.24
CA SER A 130 6.96 -0.36 -21.57
C SER A 130 5.47 -0.56 -21.89
N PRO A 131 5.10 -1.37 -22.90
CA PRO A 131 3.70 -1.74 -23.12
C PRO A 131 3.18 -2.44 -21.87
N VAL A 132 2.08 -1.92 -21.33
CA VAL A 132 1.44 -2.34 -20.08
C VAL A 132 1.02 -3.81 -20.18
N PRO A 133 1.50 -4.75 -19.34
CA PRO A 133 1.04 -6.14 -19.34
C PRO A 133 -0.22 -6.29 -18.49
N THR A 134 -1.30 -6.74 -19.12
CA THR A 134 -2.58 -7.13 -18.51
C THR A 134 -2.57 -8.63 -18.19
N PHE A 135 -2.79 -9.00 -16.93
CA PHE A 135 -2.97 -10.38 -16.45
C PHE A 135 -3.84 -11.21 -17.42
N SER A 136 -3.28 -12.24 -18.06
CA SER A 136 -4.03 -13.19 -18.88
C SER A 136 -4.66 -14.29 -18.00
N SER A 137 -5.98 -14.41 -18.03
CA SER A 137 -6.82 -14.82 -16.89
C SER A 137 -7.32 -16.27 -16.89
N SER A 138 -6.67 -17.24 -17.51
CA SER A 138 -7.31 -18.56 -17.69
C SER A 138 -7.18 -19.59 -16.55
N GLN A 139 -6.42 -19.34 -15.46
CA GLN A 139 -6.19 -20.37 -14.41
C GLN A 139 -6.14 -19.91 -12.95
N LEU A 140 -6.23 -18.61 -12.64
CA LEU A 140 -6.05 -18.11 -11.25
C LEU A 140 -7.36 -18.13 -10.46
N LYS A 141 -7.58 -19.15 -9.63
CA LYS A 141 -8.80 -19.25 -8.79
C LYS A 141 -8.78 -18.37 -7.55
N HIS A 142 -7.59 -18.01 -7.06
CA HIS A 142 -7.41 -17.25 -5.83
C HIS A 142 -6.29 -16.21 -6.01
N ILE A 143 -6.58 -14.94 -5.70
CA ILE A 143 -5.58 -13.87 -5.56
C ILE A 143 -5.53 -13.47 -4.09
N ILE A 144 -4.41 -13.76 -3.43
CA ILE A 144 -4.16 -13.39 -2.03
C ILE A 144 -3.06 -12.33 -2.01
N ILE A 145 -3.42 -11.11 -1.61
CA ILE A 145 -2.48 -10.00 -1.47
C ILE A 145 -1.91 -10.02 -0.04
N PRO A 146 -0.58 -10.08 0.15
CA PRO A 146 0.01 -10.34 1.46
C PRO A 146 -0.04 -9.15 2.42
N GLU A 147 -0.04 -9.46 3.72
CA GLU A 147 0.11 -8.44 4.76
C GLU A 147 1.43 -7.66 4.60
N GLY A 148 1.33 -6.36 4.79
CA GLY A 148 2.40 -5.40 4.55
C GLY A 148 2.21 -4.57 3.27
N VAL A 149 1.42 -5.05 2.29
CA VAL A 149 1.05 -4.24 1.11
C VAL A 149 0.28 -3.01 1.56
N THR A 150 0.75 -1.84 1.16
CA THR A 150 0.11 -0.55 1.47
C THR A 150 -0.58 0.06 0.26
N GLU A 151 -0.20 -0.31 -0.95
CA GLU A 151 -0.77 0.20 -2.19
C GLU A 151 -0.83 -0.88 -3.27
N ILE A 152 -1.95 -0.94 -3.97
CA ILE A 152 -2.12 -1.66 -5.22
C ILE A 152 -2.31 -0.63 -6.33
N THR A 153 -1.44 -0.61 -7.33
CA THR A 153 -1.47 0.37 -8.42
C THR A 153 -2.59 0.14 -9.43
N ASN A 154 -2.62 1.02 -10.42
CA ASN A 154 -3.62 1.04 -11.47
C ASN A 154 -3.62 -0.27 -12.26
N ARG A 155 -4.80 -0.74 -12.69
CA ARG A 155 -4.98 -1.92 -13.55
C ARG A 155 -4.25 -3.20 -13.08
N ALA A 156 -4.11 -3.35 -11.77
CA ALA A 156 -3.35 -4.45 -11.17
C ALA A 156 -4.10 -5.79 -11.09
N PHE A 157 -5.35 -5.88 -11.57
CA PHE A 157 -6.08 -7.14 -11.67
C PHE A 157 -6.51 -7.40 -13.11
N PRO A 158 -6.61 -8.68 -13.52
CA PRO A 158 -7.16 -9.05 -14.82
C PRO A 158 -8.60 -8.57 -14.96
N THR A 159 -8.96 -8.17 -16.18
CA THR A 159 -10.38 -8.11 -16.58
C THR A 159 -10.94 -9.52 -16.66
N ASN A 160 -12.23 -9.63 -16.39
CA ASN A 160 -13.03 -10.85 -16.34
C ASN A 160 -12.51 -11.87 -15.31
N TYR A 161 -11.92 -11.40 -14.21
CA TYR A 161 -11.47 -12.28 -13.12
C TYR A 161 -12.66 -12.77 -12.30
N ASP A 162 -12.86 -14.08 -12.22
CA ASP A 162 -13.98 -14.75 -11.55
C ASP A 162 -13.60 -15.50 -10.26
N GLY A 163 -12.33 -15.43 -9.86
CA GLY A 163 -11.83 -16.08 -8.64
C GLY A 163 -12.05 -15.26 -7.37
N THR A 164 -11.42 -15.69 -6.27
CA THR A 164 -11.52 -14.98 -4.98
C THR A 164 -10.38 -13.99 -4.78
N ILE A 165 -10.67 -12.79 -4.26
CA ILE A 165 -9.67 -11.76 -3.95
C ILE A 165 -9.60 -11.54 -2.44
N SER A 166 -8.41 -11.72 -1.84
CA SER A 166 -8.14 -11.39 -0.44
C SER A 166 -7.19 -10.20 -0.34
N LEU A 167 -7.67 -9.11 0.26
CA LEU A 167 -6.91 -7.87 0.48
C LEU A 167 -6.37 -7.79 1.93
N PRO A 168 -5.16 -7.27 2.16
CA PRO A 168 -4.54 -7.24 3.48
C PRO A 168 -5.02 -6.04 4.29
N LYS A 169 -4.97 -6.18 5.63
CA LYS A 169 -5.34 -5.12 6.58
C LYS A 169 -4.40 -3.92 6.51
N SER A 170 -3.17 -4.11 6.04
CA SER A 170 -2.20 -3.03 5.82
C SER A 170 -2.50 -2.14 4.61
N LEU A 171 -3.47 -2.50 3.75
CA LEU A 171 -3.73 -1.78 2.50
C LEU A 171 -4.33 -0.40 2.76
N ILE A 172 -3.66 0.63 2.24
CA ILE A 172 -4.03 2.03 2.37
C ILE A 172 -4.66 2.57 1.09
N LYS A 173 -4.28 2.04 -0.09
CA LYS A 173 -4.70 2.60 -1.38
C LYS A 173 -4.96 1.55 -2.46
N LEU A 174 -6.07 1.73 -3.16
CA LEU A 174 -6.37 1.12 -4.45
C LEU A 174 -6.23 2.18 -5.56
N GLY A 175 -5.49 1.84 -6.62
CA GLY A 175 -5.26 2.67 -7.78
C GLY A 175 -6.47 2.84 -8.71
N LYS A 176 -6.23 3.53 -9.82
CA LYS A 176 -7.22 3.71 -10.90
C LYS A 176 -7.46 2.38 -11.61
N GLU A 177 -8.73 2.02 -11.83
CA GLU A 177 -9.10 0.81 -12.60
C GLU A 177 -8.48 -0.47 -12.01
N THR A 178 -8.19 -0.50 -10.70
CA THR A 178 -7.51 -1.64 -10.08
C THR A 178 -8.37 -2.91 -10.15
N LEU A 179 -9.68 -2.83 -9.93
CA LEU A 179 -10.64 -3.95 -9.95
C LEU A 179 -11.71 -3.73 -11.03
N HIS A 180 -11.29 -3.25 -12.22
CA HIS A 180 -12.23 -2.98 -13.32
C HIS A 180 -12.64 -4.26 -14.04
N TYR A 181 -13.94 -4.38 -14.35
CA TYR A 181 -14.54 -5.51 -15.05
C TYR A 181 -14.13 -6.86 -14.45
N ILE A 182 -14.27 -7.02 -13.13
CA ILE A 182 -14.10 -8.33 -12.48
C ILE A 182 -15.46 -9.02 -12.37
N GLU A 183 -15.48 -10.35 -12.47
CA GLU A 183 -16.68 -11.21 -12.35
C GLU A 183 -16.90 -11.69 -10.90
N VAL A 184 -16.19 -11.10 -9.94
CA VAL A 184 -16.32 -11.43 -8.51
C VAL A 184 -17.59 -10.80 -7.94
N THR A 185 -18.44 -11.62 -7.32
CA THR A 185 -19.72 -11.17 -6.73
C THR A 185 -19.57 -10.55 -5.35
N THR A 186 -18.54 -10.95 -4.59
CA THR A 186 -18.29 -10.45 -3.23
C THR A 186 -16.84 -10.01 -3.03
N LEU A 187 -16.64 -8.83 -2.44
CA LEU A 187 -15.32 -8.31 -2.09
C LEU A 187 -15.35 -7.65 -0.71
N THR A 188 -14.43 -8.06 0.16
CA THR A 188 -14.22 -7.40 1.47
C THR A 188 -13.08 -6.39 1.37
N LEU A 189 -13.37 -5.13 1.67
CA LEU A 189 -12.36 -4.07 1.71
C LEU A 189 -11.73 -3.96 3.12
N PRO A 190 -10.42 -3.69 3.23
CA PRO A 190 -9.74 -3.60 4.51
C PRO A 190 -10.10 -2.31 5.25
N THR A 191 -10.20 -2.38 6.57
CA THR A 191 -10.70 -1.29 7.43
C THR A 191 -9.79 -0.07 7.52
N ASN A 192 -8.53 -0.16 7.05
CA ASN A 192 -7.55 0.93 7.05
C ASN A 192 -7.45 1.64 5.70
N LEU A 193 -8.26 1.25 4.71
CA LEU A 193 -8.20 1.78 3.36
C LEU A 193 -8.58 3.28 3.36
N LEU A 194 -7.70 4.14 2.82
CA LEU A 194 -7.91 5.59 2.80
C LEU A 194 -8.30 6.10 1.40
N PHE A 195 -7.77 5.47 0.34
CA PHE A 195 -7.90 5.97 -1.02
C PHE A 195 -8.37 4.88 -1.99
N ILE A 196 -9.38 5.19 -2.77
CA ILE A 196 -9.88 4.37 -3.89
C ILE A 196 -9.85 5.22 -5.16
N GLY A 197 -9.10 4.76 -6.17
CA GLY A 197 -8.87 5.49 -7.42
C GLY A 197 -10.07 5.52 -8.37
N ASN A 198 -9.97 6.33 -9.42
CA ASN A 198 -11.04 6.46 -10.43
C ASN A 198 -11.33 5.12 -11.11
N ASN A 199 -12.61 4.87 -11.43
CA ASN A 199 -13.09 3.65 -12.08
C ASN A 199 -12.67 2.35 -11.36
N CYS A 200 -12.35 2.38 -10.05
CA CYS A 200 -11.74 1.23 -9.38
C CYS A 200 -12.56 -0.06 -9.51
N PHE A 201 -13.89 0.02 -9.41
CA PHE A 201 -14.80 -1.13 -9.56
C PHE A 201 -15.67 -1.04 -10.82
N ASN A 202 -15.28 -0.21 -11.80
CA ASN A 202 -16.08 0.01 -13.00
C ASN A 202 -16.30 -1.31 -13.74
N GLY A 203 -17.56 -1.70 -13.97
CA GLY A 203 -17.92 -2.96 -14.62
C GLY A 203 -17.81 -4.20 -13.73
N ALA A 204 -17.54 -4.06 -12.43
CA ALA A 204 -17.46 -5.22 -11.54
C ALA A 204 -18.86 -5.85 -11.31
N ALA A 205 -18.93 -7.18 -11.32
CA ALA A 205 -20.12 -7.99 -11.06
C ALA A 205 -20.46 -8.11 -9.55
N LEU A 206 -20.03 -7.14 -8.74
CA LEU A 206 -20.27 -7.13 -7.30
C LEU A 206 -21.75 -6.93 -7.02
N GLU A 207 -22.37 -7.80 -6.21
CA GLU A 207 -23.77 -7.66 -5.78
C GLU A 207 -23.91 -6.63 -4.66
N LYS A 208 -22.92 -6.61 -3.77
CA LYS A 208 -22.84 -5.70 -2.63
C LYS A 208 -21.40 -5.28 -2.38
N ILE A 209 -21.21 -4.01 -2.00
CA ILE A 209 -19.91 -3.53 -1.51
C ILE A 209 -20.06 -2.60 -0.31
N GLU A 210 -19.21 -2.84 0.69
CA GLU A 210 -19.07 -1.97 1.84
C GLU A 210 -17.77 -1.17 1.75
N ILE A 211 -17.89 0.15 1.61
CA ILE A 211 -16.75 1.08 1.62
C ILE A 211 -16.39 1.39 3.07
N PRO A 212 -15.16 1.13 3.54
CA PRO A 212 -14.75 1.38 4.92
C PRO A 212 -14.92 2.85 5.34
N GLU A 213 -15.21 3.11 6.62
CA GLU A 213 -15.33 4.47 7.17
C GLU A 213 -14.04 5.30 7.05
N SER A 214 -12.89 4.62 7.04
CA SER A 214 -11.56 5.22 6.88
C SER A 214 -11.37 5.90 5.51
N VAL A 215 -12.17 5.54 4.49
CA VAL A 215 -11.99 6.07 3.14
C VAL A 215 -12.25 7.58 3.11
N ILE A 216 -11.19 8.33 2.83
CA ILE A 216 -11.24 9.79 2.71
C ILE A 216 -11.41 10.25 1.26
N SER A 217 -11.04 9.41 0.29
CA SER A 217 -11.12 9.71 -1.13
C SER A 217 -11.65 8.53 -1.93
N LEU A 218 -12.72 8.78 -2.68
CA LEU A 218 -13.36 7.81 -3.56
C LEU A 218 -13.47 8.41 -4.97
N GLY A 219 -12.76 7.79 -5.91
CA GLY A 219 -12.57 8.30 -7.27
C GLY A 219 -13.84 8.32 -8.12
N ASP A 220 -13.77 9.05 -9.22
CA ASP A 220 -14.88 9.20 -10.15
C ASP A 220 -15.22 7.87 -10.84
N ASN A 221 -16.51 7.66 -11.11
CA ASN A 221 -17.05 6.51 -11.81
C ASN A 221 -16.67 5.14 -11.19
N CYS A 222 -16.36 5.11 -9.88
CA CYS A 222 -15.97 3.87 -9.20
C CYS A 222 -16.94 2.71 -9.43
N PHE A 223 -18.25 2.98 -9.47
CA PHE A 223 -19.31 1.97 -9.64
C PHE A 223 -20.05 2.16 -10.96
N LYS A 224 -19.42 2.77 -11.95
CA LYS A 224 -20.00 2.86 -13.29
C LYS A 224 -20.10 1.44 -13.87
N HIS A 225 -21.16 1.16 -14.63
CA HIS A 225 -21.38 -0.14 -15.26
C HIS A 225 -21.39 -1.37 -14.32
N CYS A 226 -21.53 -1.20 -12.99
CA CYS A 226 -21.79 -2.32 -12.09
C CYS A 226 -23.26 -2.74 -12.21
N GLU A 227 -23.56 -3.65 -13.13
CA GLU A 227 -24.94 -3.98 -13.49
C GLU A 227 -25.63 -4.87 -12.46
N ASP A 228 -24.87 -5.67 -11.72
CA ASP A 228 -25.36 -6.57 -10.67
C ASP A 228 -25.34 -5.94 -9.27
N LEU A 229 -24.78 -4.73 -9.13
CA LEU A 229 -24.68 -4.06 -7.84
C LEU A 229 -26.06 -3.60 -7.36
N GLU A 230 -26.51 -4.21 -6.26
CA GLU A 230 -27.80 -3.94 -5.63
C GLU A 230 -27.65 -3.06 -4.40
N GLU A 231 -26.57 -3.21 -3.63
CA GLU A 231 -26.35 -2.50 -2.37
C GLU A 231 -24.94 -1.91 -2.25
N VAL A 232 -24.88 -0.64 -1.84
CA VAL A 232 -23.63 0.02 -1.47
C VAL A 232 -23.77 0.66 -0.10
N ILE A 233 -22.88 0.30 0.81
CA ILE A 233 -22.76 0.94 2.12
C ILE A 233 -21.51 1.82 2.10
N LEU A 234 -21.66 3.11 2.36
CA LEU A 234 -20.54 4.05 2.34
C LEU A 234 -20.72 5.18 3.36
N SER A 235 -19.69 6.00 3.57
CA SER A 235 -19.79 7.13 4.50
C SER A 235 -20.70 8.24 3.94
N GLN A 236 -21.50 8.87 4.81
CA GLN A 236 -22.37 10.00 4.46
C GLN A 236 -21.65 11.11 3.69
N ARG A 237 -20.33 11.28 3.86
CA ARG A 237 -19.54 12.28 3.14
C ARG A 237 -19.65 12.17 1.61
N PHE A 238 -19.92 10.97 1.08
CA PHE A 238 -20.06 10.76 -0.37
C PHE A 238 -21.53 10.73 -0.83
N LEU A 239 -22.50 11.03 0.03
CA LEU A 239 -23.93 10.98 -0.31
C LEU A 239 -24.30 11.93 -1.46
N ASN A 240 -23.64 13.09 -1.53
CA ASN A 240 -23.87 14.07 -2.59
C ASN A 240 -23.13 13.72 -3.90
N ASP A 241 -22.23 12.73 -3.87
CA ASP A 241 -21.39 12.34 -4.99
C ASP A 241 -21.97 11.20 -5.84
N LYS A 242 -23.20 10.73 -5.57
CA LYS A 242 -23.77 9.55 -6.24
C LYS A 242 -23.61 9.54 -7.77
N LYS A 243 -23.88 10.66 -8.45
CA LYS A 243 -23.68 10.77 -9.91
C LYS A 243 -22.21 10.62 -10.29
N ARG A 244 -21.32 11.31 -9.58
CA ARG A 244 -19.86 11.27 -9.79
C ARG A 244 -19.33 9.85 -9.60
N LEU A 245 -19.87 9.10 -8.65
CA LEU A 245 -19.46 7.73 -8.33
C LEU A 245 -20.02 6.66 -9.27
N GLY A 246 -20.96 7.00 -10.16
CA GLY A 246 -21.69 6.01 -10.98
C GLY A 246 -22.93 5.42 -10.31
N LEU A 247 -23.28 5.87 -9.10
CA LEU A 247 -24.45 5.44 -8.32
C LEU A 247 -25.71 6.29 -8.58
N GLY A 248 -25.81 6.91 -9.76
CA GLY A 248 -26.93 7.80 -10.10
C GLY A 248 -28.31 7.13 -10.07
N LYS A 249 -28.37 5.81 -10.24
CA LYS A 249 -29.59 4.99 -10.17
C LYS A 249 -29.94 4.51 -8.75
N PHE A 250 -29.10 4.77 -7.76
CA PHE A 250 -29.29 4.30 -6.38
C PHE A 250 -30.06 5.31 -5.54
N THR A 251 -30.97 4.79 -4.72
CA THR A 251 -31.74 5.53 -3.73
C THR A 251 -31.25 5.24 -2.32
N THR A 252 -31.38 6.23 -1.44
CA THR A 252 -31.01 6.07 -0.03
C THR A 252 -32.07 5.23 0.67
N GLN A 253 -31.66 4.10 1.23
CA GLN A 253 -32.55 3.20 1.99
C GLN A 253 -32.51 3.49 3.49
N ALA A 254 -31.32 3.70 4.04
CA ALA A 254 -31.11 3.96 5.46
C ALA A 254 -29.91 4.87 5.70
N ILE A 255 -29.96 5.68 6.76
CA ILE A 255 -28.85 6.50 7.25
C ILE A 255 -28.70 6.19 8.73
N ASN A 256 -27.54 5.68 9.13
CA ASN A 256 -27.24 5.29 10.51
C ASN A 256 -25.86 5.86 10.90
N ASN A 257 -25.82 6.79 11.85
CA ASN A 257 -24.59 7.52 12.22
C ASN A 257 -23.87 8.04 10.98
N ASP A 258 -22.57 7.81 10.80
CA ASP A 258 -21.80 8.28 9.64
C ASP A 258 -21.92 7.39 8.39
N ARG A 259 -22.82 6.41 8.38
CA ARG A 259 -23.04 5.45 7.29
C ARG A 259 -24.35 5.71 6.54
N VAL A 260 -24.33 5.46 5.24
CA VAL A 260 -25.52 5.43 4.39
C VAL A 260 -25.58 4.13 3.59
N THR A 261 -26.75 3.51 3.57
CA THR A 261 -27.06 2.35 2.72
C THR A 261 -27.81 2.85 1.50
N LEU A 262 -27.25 2.58 0.33
CA LEU A 262 -27.82 2.90 -0.97
C LEU A 262 -28.25 1.59 -1.63
N THR A 263 -29.48 1.55 -2.14
CA THR A 263 -29.97 0.41 -2.91
C THR A 263 -30.42 0.83 -4.30
N ARG A 264 -30.24 -0.07 -5.26
CA ARG A 264 -30.77 0.08 -6.61
C ARG A 264 -32.24 -0.32 -6.60
N LYS A 265 -33.12 0.50 -7.19
CA LYS A 265 -34.51 0.10 -7.40
C LYS A 265 -34.54 -1.11 -8.35
N VAL A 266 -34.98 -2.26 -7.86
CA VAL A 266 -35.34 -3.40 -8.70
C VAL A 266 -36.54 -2.95 -9.53
N LEU A 267 -36.32 -2.78 -10.84
CA LEU A 267 -37.44 -2.70 -11.77
C LEU A 267 -37.99 -4.12 -11.87
N HIS A 268 -38.99 -4.45 -11.07
CA HIS A 268 -39.83 -5.59 -11.38
C HIS A 268 -40.50 -5.28 -12.72
N TYR A 269 -40.05 -5.96 -13.77
CA TYR A 269 -40.84 -6.09 -14.98
C TYR A 269 -41.95 -7.09 -14.64
N GLU A 270 -43.15 -6.58 -14.38
CA GLU A 270 -44.40 -7.35 -14.46
C GLU A 270 -44.73 -7.70 -15.91
#